data_AF-A0A933HTG6-F1
#
_entry.id   AF-A0A933HTG6-F1
#
_cell.length_a   1.000
_cell.length_b   1.000
_cell.length_c   1.000
_cell.angle_alpha   90.00
_cell.angle_beta   90.00
_cell.angle_gamma   90.00
#
_symmetry.space_group_name_H-M   'P 1'
#
loop_
_entity.id
_entity.type
_entity.pdbx_description
1 polymer ?
#
loop_
_entity_poly.entity_id
_entity_poly.type
_entity_poly.pdbx_seq_one_letter_code
_entity_poly.pdbx_strand_id
1 'polypeptide(L)'
;MKILEVLALFILGFGSVALVGWLLLFHPEETVRSQGRMLRLLYKTLLGMSDDAIAKRYQLPTDKFFMSGSQSVFINQASEHPERFPRAVTCARLFGCWIWGVLLLAIVSLAFGLLTGKQITINVP
;
A
#
# COMPACT_ATOMS: atom_id res chain seq x y z
N MET A 1 14.55 27.13 -6.82
CA MET A 1 14.66 26.06 -5.80
C MET A 1 16.11 25.70 -5.62
N LYS A 2 16.59 25.70 -4.37
CA LYS A 2 17.97 25.29 -4.05
C LYS A 2 18.08 23.78 -4.19
N ILE A 3 19.20 23.26 -4.68
CA ILE A 3 19.45 21.80 -4.84
C ILE A 3 19.12 21.02 -3.56
N LEU A 4 19.35 21.63 -2.39
CA LEU A 4 19.02 21.07 -1.08
C LEU A 4 17.51 20.78 -0.88
N GLU A 5 16.62 21.65 -1.38
CA GLU A 5 15.16 21.50 -1.26
C GLU A 5 14.65 20.35 -2.13
N VAL A 6 15.22 20.22 -3.33
CA VAL A 6 14.93 19.11 -4.25
C VAL A 6 15.36 17.78 -3.62
N LEU A 7 16.55 17.74 -3.02
CA LEU A 7 17.07 16.54 -2.37
C LEU A 7 16.22 16.13 -1.16
N ALA A 8 15.80 17.11 -0.34
CA ALA A 8 14.93 16.88 0.81
C ALA A 8 13.55 16.34 0.40
N LEU A 9 12.94 16.93 -0.63
CA LEU A 9 11.67 16.44 -1.18
C LEU A 9 11.81 15.03 -1.77
N PHE A 10 12.94 14.72 -2.38
CA PHE A 10 13.23 13.36 -2.88
C PHE A 10 13.35 12.35 -1.74
N ILE A 11 14.12 12.66 -0.70
CA ILE A 11 14.30 11.75 0.44
C ILE A 11 12.97 11.55 1.18
N LEU A 12 12.20 12.61 1.40
CA LEU A 12 10.90 12.51 2.07
C LEU A 12 9.87 11.77 1.20
N GLY A 13 9.81 12.08 -0.09
CA GLY A 13 8.90 11.45 -1.04
C GLY A 13 9.22 9.97 -1.25
N PHE A 14 10.41 9.66 -1.77
CA PHE A 14 10.81 8.28 -2.04
C PHE A 14 11.01 7.47 -0.76
N GLY A 15 11.51 8.10 0.31
CA GLY A 15 11.68 7.44 1.61
C GLY A 15 10.36 7.04 2.26
N SER A 16 9.32 7.89 2.19
CA SER A 16 8.00 7.53 2.71
C SER A 16 7.36 6.38 1.92
N VAL A 17 7.49 6.38 0.58
CA VAL A 17 7.03 5.28 -0.28
C VAL A 17 7.79 3.98 0.00
N ALA A 18 9.11 4.07 0.16
CA ALA A 18 9.96 2.93 0.53
C ALA A 18 9.56 2.33 1.88
N LEU A 19 9.24 3.19 2.86
CA LEU A 19 8.78 2.77 4.18
C LEU A 19 7.44 2.03 4.10
N VAL A 20 6.50 2.51 3.30
CA VAL A 20 5.22 1.83 3.05
C VAL A 20 5.46 0.47 2.38
N GLY A 21 6.31 0.41 1.35
CA GLY A 21 6.70 -0.85 0.69
C GLY A 21 7.37 -1.82 1.65
N TRP A 22 8.22 -1.33 2.55
CA TRP A 22 8.87 -2.13 3.60
C TRP A 22 7.84 -2.73 4.58
N LEU A 23 6.93 -1.91 5.10
CA LEU A 23 5.87 -2.36 6.02
C LEU A 23 4.98 -3.43 5.38
N LEU A 24 4.59 -3.23 4.11
CA LEU A 24 3.78 -4.20 3.38
C LEU A 24 4.50 -5.54 3.14
N LEU A 25 5.82 -5.51 2.93
CA LEU A 25 6.61 -6.70 2.64
C LEU A 25 6.99 -7.49 3.90
N PHE A 26 7.45 -6.80 4.94
CA PHE A 26 8.03 -7.41 6.15
C PHE A 26 7.06 -7.46 7.34
N HIS A 27 6.07 -6.56 7.39
CA HIS A 27 5.01 -6.55 8.41
C HIS A 27 3.60 -6.63 7.77
N PRO A 28 3.34 -7.61 6.90
CA PRO A 28 2.06 -7.73 6.18
C PRO A 28 0.89 -8.00 7.12
N GLU A 29 1.12 -8.73 8.22
CA GLU A 29 0.08 -9.05 9.21
C GLU A 29 -0.43 -7.80 9.94
N GLU A 30 0.48 -6.89 10.32
CA GLU A 30 0.10 -5.63 10.95
C GLU A 30 -0.63 -4.71 9.96
N THR A 31 -0.26 -4.79 8.67
CA THR A 31 -0.98 -4.09 7.60
C THR A 31 -2.41 -4.63 7.46
N VAL A 32 -2.59 -5.96 7.42
CA VAL A 32 -3.90 -6.61 7.36
C VAL A 32 -4.73 -6.27 8.60
N ARG A 33 -4.11 -6.27 9.79
CA ARG A 33 -4.74 -5.87 11.05
C ARG A 33 -5.24 -4.43 11.00
N SER A 34 -4.39 -3.51 10.56
CA SER A 34 -4.72 -2.09 10.40
C SER A 34 -5.85 -1.88 9.41
N GLN A 35 -5.84 -2.59 8.27
CA GLN A 35 -6.94 -2.55 7.31
C GLN A 35 -8.25 -3.06 7.90
N GLY A 36 -8.23 -4.18 8.64
CA GLY A 36 -9.42 -4.68 9.34
C GLY A 36 -10.02 -3.64 10.29
N ARG A 37 -9.18 -2.97 11.10
CA ARG A 37 -9.61 -1.87 11.98
C ARG A 37 -10.20 -0.70 11.21
N MET A 38 -9.54 -0.27 10.13
CA MET A 38 -9.97 0.87 9.33
C MET A 38 -11.31 0.60 8.65
N LEU A 39 -11.49 -0.59 8.05
CA LEU A 39 -12.77 -0.97 7.46
C LEU A 39 -13.88 -1.03 8.52
N ARG A 40 -13.61 -1.59 9.71
CA ARG A 40 -14.60 -1.62 10.79
C ARG A 40 -15.03 -0.22 11.20
N LEU A 41 -14.07 0.69 11.36
CA LEU A 41 -14.33 2.08 11.71
C LEU A 41 -15.08 2.82 10.60
N LEU A 42 -14.74 2.57 9.33
CA LEU A 42 -15.43 3.13 8.17
C LEU A 42 -16.90 2.69 8.14
N TYR A 43 -17.19 1.41 8.33
CA TYR A 43 -18.56 0.89 8.28
C TYR A 43 -19.41 1.39 9.46
N LYS A 44 -18.81 1.53 10.66
CA LYS A 44 -19.51 2.10 11.81
C LYS A 44 -19.76 3.60 11.67
N THR A 45 -18.73 4.35 11.31
CA THR A 45 -18.74 5.82 11.40
C THR A 45 -19.37 6.46 10.17
N LEU A 46 -19.00 6.00 8.97
CA LEU A 46 -19.46 6.62 7.71
C LEU A 46 -20.79 6.05 7.23
N LEU A 47 -21.12 4.81 7.59
CA LEU A 47 -22.34 4.13 7.13
C LEU A 47 -23.36 3.89 8.23
N GLY A 48 -23.05 4.29 9.48
CA GLY A 48 -23.96 4.14 10.63
C GLY A 48 -24.36 2.68 10.91
N MET A 49 -23.57 1.71 10.47
CA MET A 49 -23.93 0.30 10.57
C MET A 49 -23.66 -0.25 11.97
N SER A 50 -24.61 -0.99 12.51
CA SER A 50 -24.41 -1.81 13.71
C SER A 50 -23.49 -3.00 13.42
N ASP A 51 -22.85 -3.57 14.44
CA ASP A 51 -22.01 -4.77 14.28
C ASP A 51 -22.80 -5.94 13.65
N ASP A 52 -24.09 -6.09 13.99
CA ASP A 52 -24.99 -7.08 13.39
C ASP A 52 -25.25 -6.82 11.90
N ALA A 53 -25.39 -5.56 11.50
CA ALA A 53 -25.58 -5.16 10.11
C ALA A 53 -24.31 -5.39 9.29
N ILE A 54 -23.13 -5.19 9.89
CA ILE A 54 -21.83 -5.52 9.28
C ILE A 54 -21.70 -7.03 9.11
N ALA A 55 -22.05 -7.82 10.13
CA ALA A 55 -22.01 -9.28 10.09
C ALA A 55 -22.88 -9.86 8.95
N LYS A 56 -24.04 -9.24 8.70
CA LYS A 56 -25.04 -9.65 7.70
C LYS A 56 -24.86 -9.00 6.33
N ARG A 57 -23.88 -8.11 6.13
CA ARG A 57 -23.75 -7.35 4.87
C ARG A 57 -23.38 -8.29 3.71
N TYR A 58 -24.08 -8.09 2.59
CA TYR A 58 -23.95 -8.87 1.36
C TYR A 58 -22.49 -9.03 0.92
N GLN A 59 -22.12 -10.27 0.58
CA GLN A 59 -20.86 -10.60 -0.08
C GLN A 59 -20.84 -9.95 -1.46
N LEU A 60 -19.93 -9.01 -1.70
CA LEU A 60 -19.64 -8.58 -3.07
C LEU A 60 -18.88 -9.74 -3.76
N PRO A 61 -19.07 -9.94 -5.07
CA PRO A 61 -18.36 -10.99 -5.81
C PRO A 61 -16.83 -10.90 -5.67
N THR A 62 -16.31 -9.68 -5.51
CA THR A 62 -14.90 -9.38 -5.26
C THR A 62 -14.39 -9.92 -3.93
N ASP A 63 -15.25 -10.04 -2.91
CA ASP A 63 -14.86 -10.51 -1.56
C ASP A 63 -14.48 -12.00 -1.57
N LYS A 64 -15.11 -12.80 -2.43
CA LYS A 64 -14.78 -14.21 -2.61
C LYS A 64 -13.34 -14.42 -3.09
N PHE A 65 -12.81 -13.48 -3.88
CA PHE A 65 -11.47 -13.61 -4.46
C PHE A 65 -10.38 -13.31 -3.42
N PHE A 66 -10.53 -12.21 -2.67
CA PHE A 66 -9.50 -11.73 -1.77
C PHE A 66 -9.54 -12.33 -0.36
N MET A 67 -10.72 -12.74 0.14
CA MET A 67 -10.89 -12.96 1.58
C MET A 67 -11.28 -14.40 2.00
N SER A 68 -11.32 -15.36 1.08
CA SER A 68 -11.68 -16.77 1.36
C SER A 68 -12.85 -16.90 2.35
N GLY A 69 -13.89 -16.09 2.16
CA GLY A 69 -14.96 -15.87 3.13
C GLY A 69 -15.77 -14.62 2.78
N SER A 70 -16.68 -14.21 3.66
CA SER A 70 -17.38 -12.92 3.52
C SER A 70 -16.51 -11.77 4.03
N GLN A 71 -16.65 -10.59 3.42
CA GLN A 71 -16.04 -9.34 3.90
C GLN A 71 -16.33 -9.08 5.38
N SER A 72 -17.50 -9.51 5.86
CA SER A 72 -17.87 -9.38 7.26
C SER A 72 -17.00 -10.21 8.20
N VAL A 73 -16.54 -11.40 7.79
CA VAL A 73 -15.57 -12.19 8.58
C VAL A 73 -14.22 -11.48 8.64
N PHE A 74 -13.77 -10.88 7.54
CA PHE A 74 -12.52 -10.10 7.53
C PHE A 74 -12.62 -8.86 8.43
N ILE A 75 -13.67 -8.05 8.30
CA ILE A 75 -13.86 -6.82 9.09
C ILE A 75 -13.89 -7.13 10.60
N ASN A 76 -14.51 -8.25 10.98
CA ASN A 76 -14.63 -8.62 12.39
C ASN A 76 -13.37 -9.31 12.94
N GLN A 77 -12.72 -10.20 12.17
CA GLN A 77 -11.63 -11.03 12.70
C GLN A 77 -10.24 -10.55 12.32
N ALA A 78 -10.04 -9.79 11.23
CA ALA A 78 -8.68 -9.42 10.78
C ALA A 78 -7.95 -8.53 11.79
N SER A 79 -8.68 -7.78 12.64
CA SER A 79 -8.08 -6.94 13.67
C SER A 79 -7.48 -7.71 14.86
N GLU A 80 -7.99 -8.91 15.12
CA GLU A 80 -7.59 -9.76 16.25
C GLU A 80 -6.73 -10.93 15.76
N HIS A 81 -7.10 -11.52 14.62
CA HIS A 81 -6.52 -12.71 14.02
C HIS A 81 -6.16 -12.52 12.53
N PRO A 82 -5.21 -11.62 12.19
CA PRO A 82 -4.78 -11.40 10.81
C PRO A 82 -4.21 -12.66 10.14
N GLU A 83 -3.63 -13.58 10.92
CA GLU A 83 -3.05 -14.85 10.47
C GLU A 83 -4.07 -15.81 9.82
N ARG A 84 -5.37 -15.65 10.14
CA ARG A 84 -6.46 -16.43 9.52
C ARG A 84 -6.73 -16.05 8.07
N PHE A 85 -6.11 -14.98 7.56
CA PHE A 85 -6.30 -14.46 6.21
C PHE A 85 -5.01 -14.52 5.39
N PRO A 86 -4.46 -15.73 5.11
CA PRO A 86 -3.16 -15.88 4.44
C PRO A 86 -3.14 -15.27 3.03
N ARG A 87 -4.29 -15.23 2.35
CA ARG A 87 -4.41 -14.56 1.04
C ARG A 87 -4.25 -13.05 1.15
N ALA A 88 -4.86 -12.41 2.15
CA ALA A 88 -4.72 -10.98 2.37
C ALA A 88 -3.27 -10.60 2.75
N VAL A 89 -2.62 -11.43 3.57
CA VAL A 89 -1.19 -11.30 3.91
C VAL A 89 -0.32 -11.44 2.65
N THR A 90 -0.63 -12.42 1.79
CA THR A 90 0.09 -12.61 0.52
C THR A 90 -0.12 -11.43 -0.43
N CYS A 91 -1.34 -10.91 -0.55
CA CYS A 91 -1.62 -9.71 -1.33
C CYS A 91 -0.83 -8.51 -0.80
N ALA A 92 -0.77 -8.29 0.51
CA ALA A 92 0.02 -7.22 1.10
C ALA A 92 1.50 -7.34 0.72
N ARG A 93 2.08 -8.55 0.79
CA ARG A 93 3.46 -8.80 0.35
C ARG A 93 3.66 -8.51 -1.14
N LEU A 94 2.75 -8.97 -2.00
CA LEU A 94 2.82 -8.72 -3.44
C LEU A 94 2.74 -7.21 -3.77
N PHE A 95 1.89 -6.47 -3.05
CA PHE A 95 1.86 -5.00 -3.16
C PHE A 95 3.16 -4.36 -2.68
N GLY A 96 3.74 -4.83 -1.57
CA GLY A 96 5.07 -4.40 -1.12
C GLY A 96 6.14 -4.62 -2.18
N CYS A 97 6.20 -5.82 -2.77
CA CYS A 97 7.11 -6.15 -3.87
C CYS A 97 6.89 -5.24 -5.09
N TRP A 98 5.63 -4.98 -5.46
CA TRP A 98 5.31 -4.11 -6.59
C TRP A 98 5.76 -2.67 -6.34
N ILE A 99 5.54 -2.11 -5.14
CA ILE A 99 6.01 -0.78 -4.76
C ILE A 99 7.53 -0.69 -4.87
N TRP A 100 8.26 -1.68 -4.34
CA TRP A 100 9.72 -1.72 -4.45
C TRP A 100 10.19 -1.84 -5.90
N GLY A 101 9.49 -2.61 -6.74
CA GLY A 101 9.78 -2.70 -8.18
C GLY A 101 9.60 -1.36 -8.89
N VAL A 102 8.51 -0.65 -8.63
CA VAL A 102 8.27 0.70 -9.19
C VAL A 102 9.30 1.70 -8.68
N LEU A 103 9.65 1.64 -7.39
CA LEU A 103 10.66 2.52 -6.78
C LEU A 103 12.03 2.31 -7.42
N LEU A 104 12.43 1.05 -7.61
CA LEU A 104 13.68 0.70 -8.28
C LEU A 104 13.70 1.22 -9.72
N LEU A 105 12.62 1.01 -10.47
CA LEU A 105 12.50 1.52 -11.84
C LEU A 105 12.63 3.04 -11.88
N ALA A 106 11.96 3.75 -10.97
CA ALA A 106 12.05 5.20 -10.88
C ALA A 106 13.47 5.69 -10.56
N ILE A 107 14.18 5.03 -9.63
CA ILE A 107 15.58 5.36 -9.31
C ILE A 107 16.49 5.11 -10.52
N VAL A 108 16.32 3.98 -11.22
CA VAL A 108 17.11 3.65 -12.42
C VAL A 108 16.85 4.65 -13.55
N SER A 109 15.58 4.99 -13.83
CA SER A 109 15.23 5.99 -14.84
C SER A 109 15.83 7.36 -14.52
N LEU A 110 15.81 7.76 -13.25
CA LEU A 110 16.43 9.01 -12.80
C LEU A 110 17.96 8.97 -12.97
N ALA A 111 18.61 7.89 -12.54
CA ALA A 111 20.06 7.72 -12.69
C ALA A 111 20.48 7.74 -14.17
N PHE A 112 19.73 7.04 -15.03
CA PHE A 112 19.96 7.05 -16.48
C PHE A 112 19.78 8.46 -17.07
N GLY A 113 18.74 9.19 -16.66
CA GLY A 113 18.51 10.58 -17.08
C GLY A 113 19.63 11.53 -16.65
N LEU A 114 20.21 11.35 -15.46
CA LEU A 114 21.36 12.13 -14.99
C LEU A 114 22.66 11.80 -15.75
N LEU A 115 22.87 10.52 -16.07
CA LEU A 115 24.05 10.06 -16.81
C LEU A 115 24.00 10.47 -18.29
N THR A 116 22.84 10.39 -18.92
CA THR A 116 22.64 10.75 -20.34
C THR A 116 22.35 12.23 -20.57
N GLY A 117 21.72 12.91 -19.60
CA GLY A 117 21.44 14.34 -19.63
C GLY A 117 22.69 15.24 -19.60
N LYS A 118 23.85 14.71 -19.21
CA LYS A 118 25.15 15.41 -19.38
C LYS A 118 25.61 15.52 -20.84
N GLN A 119 24.98 14.82 -21.80
CA GLN A 119 25.32 14.93 -23.22
C GLN A 119 24.47 15.94 -24.01
N ILE A 120 23.43 16.53 -23.42
CA ILE A 120 22.70 17.63 -24.06
C ILE A 120 23.40 18.96 -23.71
N THR A 121 24.66 19.08 -24.14
CA THR A 121 25.21 20.40 -24.48
C THR A 121 24.34 20.93 -25.60
N ILE A 122 23.37 21.75 -25.25
CA ILE A 122 22.67 22.59 -26.22
C ILE A 122 23.76 23.53 -26.75
N ASN A 123 24.36 23.18 -27.89
CA ASN A 123 25.06 24.14 -28.73
C ASN A 123 23.99 25.11 -29.22
N VAL A 124 23.79 26.18 -28.44
CA VAL A 124 23.10 27.36 -28.93
C VAL A 124 24.11 28.06 -29.84
N PRO A 125 23.84 28.21 -31.16
CA PRO A 125 24.66 29.04 -32.03
C PRO A 125 24.61 30.52 -31.62
#